data_AF-A0A388NXP5-F1
#
_entry.id   AF-A0A388NXP5-F1
#
_cell.length_a   1.000
_cell.length_b   1.000
_cell.length_c   1.000
_cell.angle_alpha   90.00
_cell.angle_beta   90.00
_cell.angle_gamma   90.00
#
_symmetry.space_group_name_H-M   'P 1'
#
loop_
_entity.id
_entity.type
_entity.pdbx_description
1 polymer ?
#
loop_
_entity_poly.entity_id
_entity_poly.type
_entity_poly.pdbx_seq_one_letter_code
_entity_poly.pdbx_strand_id
1 'polypeptide(L)'
;MINTDFADVKAVLANAGTALMGTGAATGENRATVAANAAINSPMLEASLEGARGVIVNITGPSNVGLFEVTNAMEILRSVAHQDANIIHGLVIDDDINDEVRVTVVAAGFDRGNGSSQRAATRSDGRNTATSGTTRPDPKPARLKDLFGGSDPLLNNDDDDDDLPSFLK
;
A
#
# COMPACT_ATOMS: atom_id res chain seq x y z
N MET A 1 7.65 7.99 25.85
CA MET A 1 8.10 7.30 24.62
C MET A 1 7.58 5.89 24.67
N ILE A 2 6.70 5.54 23.73
CA ILE A 2 6.23 4.17 23.53
C ILE A 2 7.10 3.62 22.40
N ASN A 3 7.99 2.68 22.71
CA ASN A 3 8.87 2.10 21.71
C ASN A 3 8.20 0.89 21.10
N THR A 4 8.01 0.91 19.79
CA THR A 4 7.72 -0.26 18.98
C THR A 4 9.05 -0.74 18.43
N ASP A 5 9.41 -2.01 18.62
CA ASP A 5 10.62 -2.55 18.02
C ASP A 5 10.38 -3.02 16.57
N PHE A 6 11.48 -3.20 15.82
CA PHE A 6 11.38 -3.67 14.43
C PHE A 6 10.89 -5.13 14.34
N ALA A 7 11.03 -5.93 15.40
CA ALA A 7 10.57 -7.31 15.40
C ALA A 7 9.03 -7.35 15.39
N ASP A 8 8.37 -6.47 16.14
CA ASP A 8 6.91 -6.31 16.14
C ASP A 8 6.41 -5.91 14.75
N VAL A 9 7.00 -4.86 14.16
CA VAL A 9 6.64 -4.41 12.81
C VAL A 9 6.79 -5.53 11.79
N LYS A 10 7.92 -6.25 11.86
CA LYS A 10 8.17 -7.39 10.99
C LYS A 10 7.15 -8.50 11.21
N ALA A 11 6.77 -8.80 12.45
CA ALA A 11 5.77 -9.83 12.75
C ALA A 11 4.39 -9.49 12.17
N VAL A 12 4.00 -8.21 12.16
CA VAL A 12 2.73 -7.75 11.59
C VAL A 12 2.74 -7.70 10.07
N LEU A 13 3.85 -7.28 9.45
CA LEU A 13 3.92 -7.12 7.99
C LEU A 13 4.40 -8.37 7.26
N ALA A 14 5.12 -9.27 7.93
CA ALA A 14 5.64 -10.48 7.30
C ALA A 14 4.47 -11.38 6.84
N ASN A 15 4.44 -11.67 5.54
CA ASN A 15 3.39 -12.49 4.90
C ASN A 15 1.97 -11.90 4.99
N ALA A 16 1.83 -10.62 5.34
CA ALA A 16 0.53 -9.97 5.50
C ALA A 16 -0.23 -9.79 4.15
N GLY A 17 0.46 -10.00 3.02
CA GLY A 17 -0.15 -9.86 1.70
C GLY A 17 -0.41 -8.41 1.36
N THR A 18 -1.66 -8.08 1.04
CA THR A 18 -2.07 -6.71 0.73
C THR A 18 -2.10 -5.87 2.00
N ALA A 19 -1.65 -4.63 1.88
CA ALA A 19 -1.80 -3.61 2.91
C ALA A 19 -2.52 -2.39 2.34
N LEU A 20 -3.27 -1.72 3.20
CA LEU A 20 -3.96 -0.45 2.93
C LEU A 20 -3.48 0.58 3.93
N MET A 21 -3.50 1.85 3.53
CA MET A 21 -2.98 2.95 4.33
C MET A 21 -4.02 4.06 4.41
N GLY A 22 -4.24 4.61 5.59
CA GLY A 22 -5.07 5.79 5.80
C GLY A 22 -4.32 6.84 6.60
N THR A 23 -4.55 8.10 6.28
CA THR A 23 -3.89 9.22 6.96
C THR A 23 -4.92 10.28 7.35
N GLY A 24 -4.74 10.86 8.52
CA GLY A 24 -5.53 11.97 9.01
C GLY A 24 -4.65 12.97 9.74
N ALA A 25 -5.05 14.24 9.71
CA ALA A 25 -4.39 15.31 10.42
C ALA A 25 -5.44 16.23 11.05
N ALA A 26 -5.14 16.79 12.21
CA ALA A 26 -5.99 17.78 12.86
C ALA A 26 -5.20 18.66 13.83
N THR A 27 -5.77 19.82 14.17
CA THR A 27 -5.21 20.81 15.09
C THR A 27 -6.24 21.17 16.16
N GLY A 28 -5.82 21.80 17.26
CA GLY A 28 -6.72 22.27 18.31
C GLY A 28 -7.21 21.18 19.26
N GLU A 29 -8.37 21.38 19.89
CA GLU A 29 -8.90 20.46 20.89
C GLU A 29 -9.33 19.13 20.26
N ASN A 30 -9.06 18.01 20.93
CA ASN A 30 -9.36 16.66 20.46
C ASN A 30 -8.71 16.29 19.12
N ARG A 31 -7.67 17.00 18.68
CA ARG A 31 -6.94 16.77 17.43
C ARG A 31 -6.52 15.30 17.22
N ALA A 32 -6.05 14.60 18.24
CA ALA A 32 -5.66 13.19 18.08
C ALA A 32 -6.86 12.30 17.71
N THR A 33 -8.00 12.50 18.37
CA THR A 33 -9.27 11.83 18.08
C THR A 33 -9.79 12.16 16.68
N VAL A 34 -9.75 13.44 16.29
CA VAL A 34 -10.20 13.88 14.96
C VAL A 34 -9.29 13.32 13.87
N ALA A 35 -7.97 13.37 14.06
CA ALA A 35 -6.99 12.82 13.13
C ALA A 35 -7.13 11.30 12.99
N ALA A 36 -7.38 10.57 14.08
CA ALA A 36 -7.64 9.14 14.03
C ALA A 36 -8.91 8.81 13.23
N ASN A 37 -10.00 9.55 13.46
CA ASN A 37 -11.23 9.41 12.68
C ASN A 37 -11.01 9.73 11.19
N ALA A 38 -10.26 10.77 10.87
CA ALA A 38 -9.92 11.10 9.50
C ALA A 38 -9.07 9.99 8.84
N ALA A 39 -8.14 9.39 9.60
CA ALA A 39 -7.31 8.30 9.10
C ALA A 39 -8.14 7.07 8.74
N ILE A 40 -9.04 6.61 9.61
CA ILE A 40 -9.88 5.41 9.35
C ILE A 40 -10.92 5.61 8.25
N ASN A 41 -11.37 6.85 8.04
CA ASN A 41 -12.32 7.20 6.98
C ASN A 41 -11.63 7.65 5.69
N SER A 42 -10.31 7.47 5.59
CA SER A 42 -9.55 7.86 4.41
C SER A 42 -9.94 7.00 3.21
N PRO A 43 -10.12 7.59 2.00
CA PRO A 43 -10.46 6.84 0.78
C PRO A 43 -9.46 5.74 0.40
N MET A 44 -8.24 5.77 0.94
CA MET A 44 -7.21 4.76 0.69
C MET A 44 -7.38 3.48 1.55
N LEU A 45 -8.32 3.49 2.51
CA LEU A 45 -8.76 2.33 3.31
C LEU A 45 -10.11 1.77 2.80
N GLU A 46 -10.25 1.56 1.50
CA GLU A 46 -11.51 1.08 0.89
C GLU A 46 -12.00 -0.27 1.46
N ALA A 47 -11.08 -1.12 1.94
CA ALA A 47 -11.43 -2.25 2.79
C ALA A 47 -11.33 -1.80 4.25
N SER A 48 -12.46 -1.75 4.94
CA SER A 48 -12.57 -1.41 6.37
C SER A 48 -11.50 -2.12 7.21
N LEU A 49 -11.02 -1.44 8.26
CA LEU A 49 -10.06 -1.98 9.25
C LEU A 49 -10.50 -3.34 9.85
N GLU A 50 -11.79 -3.65 9.78
CA GLU A 50 -12.43 -4.88 10.23
C GLU A 50 -11.82 -6.16 9.64
N GLY A 51 -11.30 -6.12 8.41
CA GLY A 51 -10.70 -7.30 7.77
C GLY A 51 -9.22 -7.51 8.11
N ALA A 52 -8.55 -6.54 8.76
CA ALA A 52 -7.11 -6.55 8.95
C ALA A 52 -6.72 -7.34 10.21
N ARG A 53 -5.80 -8.29 10.07
CA ARG A 53 -5.21 -9.05 11.19
C ARG A 53 -4.00 -8.36 11.81
N GLY A 54 -3.41 -7.40 11.08
CA GLY A 54 -2.29 -6.60 11.55
C GLY A 54 -2.52 -5.13 11.27
N VAL A 55 -2.34 -4.27 12.27
CA VAL A 55 -2.49 -2.83 12.13
C VAL A 55 -1.28 -2.14 12.74
N ILE A 56 -0.68 -1.22 11.99
CA ILE A 56 0.37 -0.33 12.47
C ILE A 56 -0.18 1.08 12.48
N VAL A 57 -0.05 1.75 13.61
CA VAL A 57 -0.46 3.13 13.80
C VAL A 57 0.78 3.96 14.09
N ASN A 58 0.97 5.04 13.37
CA ASN A 58 1.96 6.05 13.70
C ASN A 58 1.26 7.37 14.03
N ILE A 59 1.50 7.88 15.22
CA ILE A 59 1.01 9.17 15.67
C ILE A 59 2.21 10.11 15.68
N THR A 60 2.14 11.19 14.89
CA THR A 60 3.15 12.25 14.87
C THR A 60 2.53 13.50 15.44
N GLY A 61 3.21 14.14 16.38
CA GLY A 61 2.73 15.38 16.98
C GLY A 61 3.84 16.15 17.70
N PRO A 62 3.58 17.40 18.09
CA PRO A 62 4.50 18.18 18.92
C PRO A 62 4.75 17.54 20.28
N SER A 63 5.81 18.00 20.94
CA SER A 63 6.16 17.60 22.30
C SER A 63 5.06 17.84 23.35
N ASN A 64 4.04 18.64 23.02
CA ASN A 64 2.88 18.89 23.89
C ASN A 64 1.75 17.84 23.76
N VAL A 65 1.88 16.83 22.89
CA VAL A 65 0.88 15.76 22.78
C VAL A 65 0.83 14.94 24.06
N GLY A 66 -0.33 14.96 24.71
CA GLY A 66 -0.55 14.24 25.96
C GLY A 66 -0.77 12.74 25.77
N LEU A 67 -0.44 11.95 26.80
CA LEU A 67 -0.75 10.52 26.83
C LEU A 67 -2.25 10.25 26.67
N PHE A 68 -3.11 11.09 27.25
CA PHE A 68 -4.57 10.97 27.12
C PHE A 68 -5.04 11.13 25.67
N GLU A 69 -4.46 12.07 24.92
CA GLU A 69 -4.79 12.26 23.51
C GLU A 69 -4.46 11.01 22.68
N VAL A 70 -3.27 10.44 22.92
CA VAL A 70 -2.81 9.20 22.27
C VAL A 70 -3.73 8.03 22.63
N THR A 71 -4.07 7.86 23.92
CA THR A 71 -4.95 6.77 24.37
C THR A 71 -6.33 6.86 23.72
N ASN A 72 -6.94 8.06 23.67
CA ASN A 72 -8.25 8.26 23.05
C ASN A 72 -8.24 7.92 21.55
N ALA A 73 -7.20 8.34 20.83
CA ALA A 73 -7.02 7.99 19.42
C ALA A 73 -6.90 6.47 19.23
N MET A 74 -6.15 5.79 20.10
CA MET A 74 -5.98 4.34 20.05
C MET A 74 -7.25 3.57 20.39
N GLU A 75 -8.09 4.06 21.29
CA GLU A 75 -9.39 3.44 21.61
C GLU A 75 -10.32 3.42 20.39
N ILE A 76 -10.34 4.52 19.62
CA ILE A 76 -11.13 4.61 18.39
C ILE A 76 -10.61 3.64 17.33
N LEU A 77 -9.29 3.57 17.15
CA LEU A 77 -8.69 2.63 16.21
C LEU A 77 -8.95 1.17 16.60
N ARG A 78 -8.94 0.86 17.90
CA ARG A 78 -9.26 -0.49 18.42
C ARG A 78 -10.73 -0.85 18.23
N SER A 79 -11.65 0.11 18.32
CA SER A 79 -13.09 -0.17 18.22
C SER A 79 -13.54 -0.52 16.80
N VAL A 80 -12.77 -0.09 15.79
CA VAL A 80 -13.03 -0.40 14.36
C VAL A 80 -12.16 -1.52 13.80
N ALA A 81 -11.07 -1.89 14.48
CA ALA A 81 -10.21 -2.99 14.09
C ALA A 81 -10.85 -4.36 14.41
N HIS A 82 -10.38 -5.41 13.73
CA HIS A 82 -10.76 -6.78 14.08
C HIS A 82 -10.39 -7.10 15.55
N GLN A 83 -11.23 -7.85 16.27
CA GLN A 83 -11.00 -8.21 17.69
C GLN A 83 -9.66 -8.93 17.94
N ASP A 84 -9.20 -9.71 16.96
CA ASP A 84 -7.94 -10.43 17.00
C ASP A 84 -6.82 -9.72 16.22
N ALA A 85 -6.98 -8.43 15.88
CA ALA A 85 -5.94 -7.67 15.19
C ALA A 85 -4.77 -7.41 16.13
N ASN A 86 -3.55 -7.69 15.66
CA ASN A 86 -2.35 -7.24 16.35
C ASN A 86 -2.11 -5.75 16.01
N ILE A 87 -2.27 -4.87 16.99
CA ILE A 87 -2.14 -3.42 16.80
C ILE A 87 -0.83 -2.93 17.41
N ILE A 88 0.04 -2.42 16.55
CA ILE A 88 1.30 -1.78 16.89
C ILE A 88 1.09 -0.26 16.81
N HIS A 89 1.62 0.48 17.78
CA HIS A 89 1.49 1.93 17.80
C HIS A 89 2.81 2.62 18.13
N GLY A 90 3.20 3.56 17.27
CA GLY A 90 4.33 4.45 17.44
C GLY A 90 3.87 5.87 17.76
N LEU A 91 4.69 6.58 18.54
CA LEU A 91 4.58 8.01 18.75
C LEU A 91 5.90 8.67 18.32
N VAL A 92 5.82 9.53 17.32
CA VAL A 92 6.91 10.38 16.87
C VAL A 92 6.66 11.79 17.36
N ILE A 93 7.66 12.36 18.01
CA ILE A 93 7.63 13.77 18.41
C ILE A 93 8.32 14.58 17.33
N ASP A 94 7.59 15.54 16.78
CA ASP A 94 8.04 16.47 15.76
C ASP A 94 7.53 17.86 16.16
N ASP A 95 8.44 18.76 16.56
CA ASP A 95 8.08 20.12 16.98
C ASP A 95 7.92 21.08 15.78
N ASP A 96 8.30 20.67 14.56
CA ASP A 96 8.17 21.49 13.34
C ASP A 96 6.72 21.51 12.81
N ILE A 97 5.89 20.55 13.23
CA ILE A 97 4.48 20.44 12.82
C ILE A 97 3.51 21.30 13.67
N ASN A 98 4.03 22.27 14.43
CA ASN A 98 3.26 23.22 15.25
C ASN A 98 2.25 22.51 16.17
N ASP A 99 0.96 22.86 16.07
CA ASP A 99 -0.12 22.32 16.92
C ASP A 99 -0.87 21.14 16.26
N GLU A 100 -0.32 20.59 15.18
CA GLU A 100 -0.94 19.51 14.39
C GLU A 100 -0.58 18.13 14.93
N VAL A 101 -1.56 17.23 14.94
CA VAL A 101 -1.37 15.80 15.13
C VAL A 101 -1.71 15.07 13.84
N ARG A 102 -0.78 14.25 13.35
CA ARG A 102 -0.96 13.37 12.20
C ARG A 102 -1.06 11.93 12.67
N VAL A 103 -2.10 11.24 12.21
CA VAL A 103 -2.29 9.81 12.44
C VAL A 103 -2.19 9.09 11.10
N THR A 104 -1.30 8.11 11.04
CA THR A 104 -1.14 7.21 9.90
C THR A 104 -1.47 5.80 10.34
N VAL A 105 -2.31 5.11 9.59
CA VAL A 105 -2.74 3.75 9.85
C VAL A 105 -2.35 2.89 8.65
N VAL A 106 -1.67 1.79 8.89
CA VAL A 106 -1.36 0.77 7.90
C VAL A 106 -2.04 -0.53 8.34
N ALA A 107 -3.05 -0.94 7.60
CA ALA A 107 -3.80 -2.16 7.82
C ALA A 107 -3.29 -3.24 6.87
N ALA A 108 -3.01 -4.44 7.37
CA ALA A 108 -2.47 -5.54 6.58
C ALA A 108 -3.01 -6.90 7.08
N GLY A 109 -2.76 -7.97 6.32
CA GLY A 109 -3.24 -9.29 6.69
C GLY A 109 -4.74 -9.46 6.43
N PHE A 110 -5.27 -8.78 5.41
CA PHE A 110 -6.63 -8.99 4.94
C PHE A 110 -6.79 -10.44 4.47
N ASP A 111 -7.84 -11.11 4.95
CA ASP A 111 -8.09 -12.49 4.61
C ASP A 111 -8.20 -12.65 3.08
N ARG A 112 -7.49 -13.63 2.50
CA ARG A 112 -7.55 -13.93 1.06
C ARG A 112 -8.80 -14.76 0.71
N GLY A 113 -9.89 -14.54 1.43
CA GLY A 113 -11.16 -15.23 1.25
C GLY A 113 -12.08 -14.46 0.33
N ASN A 114 -12.29 -15.00 -0.88
CA ASN A 114 -13.41 -14.74 -1.82
C ASN A 114 -13.10 -13.97 -3.12
N GLY A 115 -11.85 -13.85 -3.56
CA GLY A 115 -11.50 -13.21 -4.83
C GLY A 115 -11.18 -14.12 -6.02
N SER A 116 -10.80 -15.40 -5.80
CA SER A 116 -10.22 -16.18 -6.89
C SER A 116 -10.32 -17.70 -6.69
N SER A 117 -11.51 -18.28 -6.89
CA SER A 117 -11.68 -19.71 -7.24
C SER A 117 -13.03 -20.04 -7.88
N GLN A 118 -13.68 -19.07 -8.53
CA GLN A 118 -14.88 -19.33 -9.32
C GLN A 118 -14.62 -19.01 -10.80
N ARG A 119 -13.54 -19.56 -11.36
CA ARG A 119 -13.50 -19.83 -12.80
C ARG A 119 -14.10 -21.21 -13.01
N ALA A 120 -15.38 -21.16 -13.36
CA ALA A 120 -16.22 -22.27 -13.75
C ALA A 120 -15.47 -23.26 -14.65
N ALA A 121 -15.34 -24.50 -14.18
CA ALA A 121 -15.18 -25.63 -15.06
C ALA A 121 -16.56 -25.97 -15.66
N THR A 122 -17.02 -25.16 -16.61
CA THR A 122 -18.09 -25.53 -17.53
C THR A 122 -17.55 -26.59 -18.48
N ARG A 123 -17.63 -27.85 -18.07
CA ARG A 123 -17.54 -28.99 -18.98
C ARG A 123 -18.89 -29.11 -19.69
N SER A 124 -19.05 -28.36 -20.79
CA SER A 124 -20.16 -28.57 -21.72
C SER A 124 -19.70 -29.50 -22.85
N ASP A 125 -20.39 -30.65 -22.89
CA ASP A 125 -20.55 -31.56 -24.02
C ASP A 125 -20.56 -30.86 -25.38
N GLY A 126 -19.83 -31.42 -26.34
CA GLY A 126 -19.68 -30.84 -27.67
C GLY A 126 -19.04 -31.80 -28.67
N ARG A 127 -19.73 -32.93 -28.90
CA ARG A 127 -19.51 -33.85 -30.02
C ARG A 127 -19.52 -33.08 -31.34
N ASN A 128 -18.41 -33.09 -32.10
CA ASN A 128 -18.47 -32.68 -33.50
C ASN A 128 -17.58 -33.54 -34.41
N THR A 129 -18.14 -33.74 -35.59
CA THR A 129 -17.84 -34.72 -36.63
C THR A 129 -16.62 -34.38 -37.47
N ALA A 130 -15.94 -35.42 -37.95
CA ALA A 130 -14.83 -35.35 -38.88
C ALA A 130 -15.22 -34.68 -40.22
N THR A 131 -14.32 -33.88 -40.78
CA THR A 131 -14.22 -33.62 -42.22
C THR A 131 -12.80 -33.15 -42.58
N SER A 132 -12.32 -33.67 -43.71
CA SER A 132 -10.94 -33.68 -44.15
C SER A 132 -10.45 -32.40 -44.83
N GLY A 133 -9.14 -32.12 -44.68
CA GLY A 133 -8.28 -31.60 -45.74
C GLY A 133 -8.00 -30.08 -45.76
N THR A 134 -6.75 -29.70 -45.44
CA THR A 134 -5.83 -28.93 -46.30
C THR A 134 -4.59 -28.49 -45.50
N THR A 135 -3.42 -28.88 -46.01
CA THR A 135 -2.06 -28.62 -45.51
C THR A 135 -1.66 -27.14 -45.68
N ARG A 136 -1.11 -26.48 -44.64
CA ARG A 136 -0.13 -25.36 -44.70
C ARG A 136 0.28 -24.85 -43.29
N PRO A 137 1.43 -24.16 -43.13
CA PRO A 137 2.58 -24.68 -42.37
C PRO A 137 2.83 -23.94 -41.04
N ASP A 138 3.72 -24.54 -40.22
CA ASP A 138 4.16 -24.07 -38.90
C ASP A 138 4.65 -22.61 -38.85
N PRO A 139 4.30 -21.84 -37.79
CA PRO A 139 4.95 -20.57 -37.53
C PRO A 139 6.28 -20.80 -36.81
N LYS A 140 7.39 -20.47 -37.47
CA LYS A 140 8.70 -20.37 -36.81
C LYS A 140 8.69 -19.18 -35.83
N PRO A 141 9.32 -19.30 -34.64
CA PRO A 141 9.45 -18.16 -33.73
C PRO A 141 10.35 -17.09 -34.37
N ALA A 142 9.84 -15.88 -34.49
CA ALA A 142 10.61 -14.72 -34.96
C ALA A 142 11.78 -14.44 -34.00
N ARG A 143 12.97 -14.18 -34.57
CA ARG A 143 14.16 -13.84 -33.79
C ARG A 143 14.07 -12.38 -33.36
N LEU A 144 14.38 -12.13 -32.08
CA LEU A 144 14.36 -10.82 -31.43
C LEU A 144 15.24 -9.76 -32.13
N LYS A 145 16.19 -10.15 -32.98
CA LYS A 145 17.11 -9.24 -33.66
C LYS A 145 16.49 -8.46 -34.83
N ASP A 146 15.34 -8.86 -35.34
CA ASP A 146 14.68 -8.17 -36.47
C ASP A 146 13.75 -7.02 -36.01
N LEU A 147 13.48 -6.90 -34.70
CA LEU A 147 12.68 -5.81 -34.12
C LEU A 147 13.53 -4.60 -33.70
N PHE A 148 14.84 -4.80 -33.54
CA PHE A 148 15.79 -3.75 -33.15
C PHE A 148 16.75 -3.45 -34.30
N GLY A 149 16.19 -3.14 -35.46
CA GLY A 149 16.89 -2.57 -36.59
C GLY A 149 16.76 -1.06 -36.58
N GLY A 150 17.68 -0.37 -35.90
CA GLY A 150 17.75 1.09 -35.89
C GLY A 150 18.93 1.54 -35.05
N SER A 151 19.90 2.15 -35.71
CA SER A 151 21.12 2.75 -35.15
C SER A 151 20.81 3.79 -34.07
N ASP A 152 21.27 3.58 -32.84
CA ASP A 152 21.42 4.62 -31.83
C ASP A 152 22.76 5.35 -32.04
N PRO A 153 22.77 6.65 -32.37
CA PRO A 153 23.99 7.45 -32.39
C PRO A 153 24.27 8.12 -31.04
N LEU A 154 23.58 7.77 -29.96
CA LEU A 154 23.57 8.56 -28.71
C LEU A 154 24.67 8.20 -27.70
N LEU A 155 25.72 7.51 -28.13
CA LEU A 155 26.90 7.30 -27.31
C LEU A 155 28.13 7.74 -28.10
N ASN A 156 28.33 9.05 -28.18
CA ASN A 156 29.67 9.61 -28.32
C ASN A 156 29.74 11.08 -27.88
N ASN A 157 30.73 11.30 -27.01
CA ASN A 157 31.44 12.52 -26.65
C ASN A 157 30.67 13.50 -25.75
N ASP A 158 31.14 13.71 -24.52
CA ASP A 158 32.30 14.54 -24.14
C ASP A 158 32.06 16.02 -24.49
N ASP A 159 32.12 16.82 -23.43
CA ASP A 159 31.95 18.28 -23.36
C ASP A 159 30.52 18.81 -23.50
N ASP A 160 29.91 19.19 -22.35
CA ASP A 160 29.27 20.50 -22.12
C ASP A 160 28.52 20.49 -20.78
N ASP A 161 29.17 21.06 -19.75
CA ASP A 161 28.63 21.36 -18.39
C ASP A 161 27.53 22.45 -18.39
N ASP A 162 26.80 22.67 -19.50
CA ASP A 162 26.01 23.90 -19.73
C ASP A 162 24.53 23.71 -20.14
N ASP A 163 23.94 22.52 -19.97
CA ASP A 163 22.49 22.33 -20.17
C ASP A 163 21.79 21.70 -18.95
N LEU A 164 22.03 22.30 -17.77
CA LEU A 164 21.12 22.10 -16.63
C LEU A 164 19.83 22.88 -16.86
N PRO A 165 18.65 22.22 -16.82
CA PRO A 165 17.38 22.90 -16.98
C PRO A 165 17.17 23.90 -15.84
N SER A 166 16.57 25.06 -16.15
CA SER A 166 16.47 26.22 -15.25
C SER A 166 15.73 25.99 -13.93
N PHE A 167 15.05 24.86 -13.75
CA PHE A 167 14.44 24.48 -12.48
C PHE A 167 15.42 23.78 -11.53
N LEU A 168 16.59 23.39 -12.03
CA LEU A 168 17.66 22.67 -11.30
C LEU A 168 18.94 23.50 -11.17
N LYS A 169 18.92 24.75 -11.62
CA LYS A 169 19.99 25.74 -11.42
C LYS A 169 19.68 26.62 -10.20
#